data_AF-A0A939WV32-F1
#
_entry.id   AF-A0A939WV32-F1
#
_cell.length_a   1.000
_cell.length_b   1.000
_cell.length_c   1.000
_cell.angle_alpha   90.00
_cell.angle_beta   90.00
_cell.angle_gamma   90.00
#
_symmetry.space_group_name_H-M   'P 1'
#
loop_
_entity.id
_entity.type
_entity.pdbx_description
1 polymer ?
#
loop_
_entity_poly.entity_id
_entity_poly.type
_entity_poly.pdbx_seq_one_letter_code
_entity_poly.pdbx_strand_id
1 'polypeptide(L)'
;MIALILAATLSAGNAEFDSTARDGARDISLSRAREELREKGPAPGALEKAMLADPKKFEKPAEAEALCRGVFADELRAQFAAKARAIAERLGLESDNAELDAGKADEIANKHFAAAFAAERKAAVEAQAKTIVAATRPTEAEFDEKEDWELREQMQKRILDEQKTVVFSENRQFISERMVEPVIKDARHEQKRQAEYLMRARCDTAAPSKLAADLKARLEENVKERREKADDPSKAWGVFAGTFEKSVGPAVERRTLDRLEKKMEATNVEVDVDSILKEIVEAPQKHVKQADSEKIFATRYSTALLARALDGACNDAPQSERDELREYLSSRLGGERIQKAAEAKVKKEVLPKWREARATAAKRQADDTWPTLADGTWFPPADLADDITARSDYAKSVKEWRSLAALKILADAPNGRPLMEEADSRADSEVAAAFDIARSAIAAQNAIVDGSHAQVLAEAKKRKDSFWTRTPDLKTIVGLLTQATEESWEASRLNTLWPDEAKRPANAAEQHKALFPSVRRKIELLARTILEEMNEPKPENEEKPEDPPDEPQPDETPEEPEEVMEFEISVRRAGNEVEVLLKQGEKVVESATVPAKKDDFENAMHKVTKAISRILGLEKK
;
A
#
# COMPACT_ATOMS: atom_id res chain seq x y z
N MET A 1 37.10 -53.42 -59.20
CA MET A 1 36.12 -54.24 -59.94
C MET A 1 36.62 -54.66 -61.32
N ILE A 2 37.52 -53.90 -61.98
CA ILE A 2 38.00 -54.19 -63.33
C ILE A 2 39.12 -55.26 -63.37
N ALA A 3 39.93 -55.42 -62.31
CA ALA A 3 40.96 -56.47 -62.26
C ALA A 3 40.42 -57.90 -62.05
N LEU A 4 39.20 -58.04 -61.51
CA LEU A 4 38.58 -59.35 -61.21
C LEU A 4 37.95 -60.02 -62.44
N ILE A 5 37.65 -59.22 -63.48
CA ILE A 5 37.07 -59.73 -64.74
C ILE A 5 38.19 -60.18 -65.69
N LEU A 6 39.40 -59.63 -65.59
CA LEU A 6 40.50 -59.98 -66.50
C LEU A 6 41.12 -61.36 -66.23
N ALA A 7 41.01 -61.90 -65.01
CA ALA A 7 41.50 -63.24 -64.71
C ALA A 7 40.56 -64.35 -65.23
N ALA A 8 39.27 -64.06 -65.38
CA ALA A 8 38.26 -65.06 -65.81
C ALA A 8 38.17 -65.24 -67.33
N THR A 9 38.73 -64.34 -68.14
CA THR A 9 38.62 -64.40 -69.61
C THR A 9 39.87 -64.93 -70.34
N LEU A 10 40.95 -65.28 -69.64
CA LEU A 10 42.20 -65.74 -70.27
C LEU A 10 42.68 -67.16 -69.90
N SER A 11 41.85 -68.01 -69.31
CA SER A 11 42.14 -69.45 -69.26
C SER A 11 40.90 -70.32 -69.51
N ALA A 12 40.34 -70.23 -70.71
CA ALA A 12 39.46 -71.28 -71.19
C ALA A 12 40.29 -72.57 -71.35
N GLY A 13 40.18 -73.49 -70.39
CA GLY A 13 40.67 -74.87 -70.54
C GLY A 13 41.63 -75.43 -69.49
N ASN A 14 41.71 -74.86 -68.27
CA ASN A 14 42.47 -75.51 -67.18
C ASN A 14 41.65 -75.50 -65.88
N ALA A 15 41.11 -76.66 -65.49
CA ALA A 15 40.30 -76.81 -64.27
C ALA A 15 41.06 -76.37 -63.00
N GLU A 16 42.40 -76.49 -63.01
CA GLU A 16 43.29 -76.01 -61.93
C GLU A 16 43.40 -74.48 -61.87
N PHE A 17 43.29 -73.77 -63.00
CA PHE A 17 43.33 -72.29 -63.00
C PHE A 17 41.99 -71.71 -62.52
N ASP A 18 40.88 -72.32 -62.92
CA ASP A 18 39.54 -71.94 -62.44
C ASP A 18 39.36 -72.22 -60.94
N SER A 19 39.93 -73.29 -60.39
CA SER A 19 39.90 -73.54 -58.94
C SER A 19 40.75 -72.52 -58.19
N THR A 20 41.98 -72.26 -58.66
CA THR A 20 42.90 -71.30 -58.04
C THR A 20 42.35 -69.87 -58.08
N ALA A 21 41.68 -69.49 -59.17
CA ALA A 21 41.02 -68.19 -59.29
C ALA A 21 39.81 -68.06 -58.35
N ARG A 22 39.03 -69.13 -58.16
CA ARG A 22 37.91 -69.16 -57.19
C ARG A 22 38.41 -69.11 -55.74
N ASP A 23 39.50 -69.80 -55.42
CA ASP A 23 40.13 -69.77 -54.10
C ASP A 23 40.71 -68.38 -53.79
N GLY A 24 41.41 -67.76 -54.74
CA GLY A 24 41.90 -66.38 -54.59
C GLY A 24 40.76 -65.35 -54.46
N ALA A 25 39.65 -65.51 -55.20
CA ALA A 25 38.48 -64.65 -55.08
C ALA A 25 37.75 -64.85 -53.73
N ARG A 26 37.70 -66.08 -53.22
CA ARG A 26 37.19 -66.43 -51.88
C ARG A 26 38.03 -65.77 -50.80
N ASP A 27 39.35 -65.91 -50.83
CA ASP A 27 40.25 -65.33 -49.82
C ASP A 27 40.17 -63.80 -49.78
N ILE A 28 40.14 -63.13 -50.93
CA ILE A 28 39.97 -61.67 -51.01
C ILE A 28 38.59 -61.26 -50.44
N SER A 29 37.54 -62.02 -50.74
CA SER A 29 36.18 -61.70 -50.29
C SER A 29 36.00 -61.95 -48.79
N LEU A 30 36.57 -63.04 -48.25
CA LEU A 30 36.61 -63.32 -46.82
C LEU A 30 37.46 -62.28 -46.09
N SER A 31 38.60 -61.86 -46.64
CA SER A 31 39.43 -60.78 -46.08
C SER A 31 38.64 -59.47 -46.00
N ARG A 32 37.89 -59.11 -47.05
CA ARG A 32 37.00 -57.94 -47.04
C ARG A 32 35.87 -58.07 -46.03
N ALA A 33 35.26 -59.25 -45.89
CA ALA A 33 34.23 -59.48 -44.88
C ALA A 33 34.78 -59.34 -43.45
N ARG A 34 36.04 -59.76 -43.21
CA ARG A 34 36.75 -59.54 -41.94
C ARG A 34 37.05 -58.06 -41.71
N GLU A 35 37.57 -57.36 -42.71
CA GLU A 35 37.83 -55.92 -42.62
C GLU A 35 36.55 -55.13 -42.38
N GLU A 36 35.45 -55.47 -43.04
CA GLU A 36 34.16 -54.83 -42.84
C GLU A 36 33.64 -55.01 -41.40
N LEU A 37 33.73 -56.23 -40.84
CA LEU A 37 33.39 -56.48 -39.43
C LEU A 37 34.34 -55.77 -38.48
N ARG A 38 35.63 -55.64 -38.82
CA ARG A 38 36.63 -54.90 -38.03
C ARG A 38 36.39 -53.39 -38.04
N GLU A 39 35.84 -52.85 -39.12
CA GLU A 39 35.52 -51.43 -39.26
C GLU A 39 34.17 -51.08 -38.64
N LYS A 40 33.14 -51.91 -38.83
CA LYS A 40 31.75 -51.57 -38.50
C LYS A 40 31.15 -52.37 -37.35
N GLY A 41 31.78 -53.48 -36.94
CA GLY A 41 31.20 -54.43 -36.00
C GLY A 41 30.08 -55.28 -36.62
N PRO A 42 29.41 -56.12 -35.81
CA PRO A 42 28.23 -56.87 -36.24
C PRO A 42 27.03 -55.92 -36.43
N ALA A 43 26.03 -56.35 -37.21
CA ALA A 43 24.79 -55.60 -37.40
C ALA A 43 24.06 -55.33 -36.07
N PRO A 44 23.47 -54.12 -35.90
CA PRO A 44 22.82 -53.74 -34.65
C PRO A 44 21.52 -54.50 -34.40
N GLY A 45 21.18 -54.69 -33.12
CA GLY A 45 19.91 -55.21 -32.62
C GLY A 45 19.97 -56.64 -32.06
N ALA A 46 21.13 -57.28 -32.11
CA ALA A 46 21.31 -58.63 -31.54
C ALA A 46 21.36 -58.59 -30.00
N LEU A 47 22.03 -57.60 -29.41
CA LEU A 47 22.08 -57.42 -27.96
C LEU A 47 20.72 -56.96 -27.43
N GLU A 48 20.05 -56.06 -28.15
CA GLU A 48 18.68 -55.62 -27.81
C GLU A 48 17.72 -56.81 -27.72
N LYS A 49 17.70 -57.67 -28.74
CA LYS A 49 16.86 -58.89 -28.77
C LYS A 49 17.21 -59.84 -27.62
N ALA A 50 18.50 -60.05 -27.35
CA ALA A 50 18.93 -60.91 -26.25
C ALA A 50 18.49 -60.37 -24.87
N MET A 51 18.63 -59.05 -24.66
CA MET A 51 18.20 -58.38 -23.43
C MET A 51 16.69 -58.42 -23.23
N LEU A 52 15.91 -58.25 -24.29
CA LEU A 52 14.44 -58.31 -24.22
C LEU A 52 13.90 -59.74 -24.09
N ALA A 53 14.61 -60.75 -24.59
CA ALA A 53 14.20 -62.15 -24.51
C ALA A 53 14.33 -62.72 -23.08
N ASP A 54 15.34 -62.29 -22.31
CA ASP A 54 15.53 -62.71 -20.92
C ASP A 54 15.95 -61.54 -20.01
N PRO A 55 15.03 -60.59 -19.71
CA PRO A 55 15.35 -59.38 -18.96
C PRO A 55 15.95 -59.64 -17.57
N LYS A 56 15.66 -60.81 -16.98
CA LYS A 56 16.14 -61.20 -15.65
C LYS A 56 17.66 -61.36 -15.62
N LYS A 57 18.28 -61.85 -16.69
CA LYS A 57 19.75 -61.97 -16.79
C LYS A 57 20.45 -60.63 -16.96
N PHE A 58 19.74 -59.62 -17.44
CA PHE A 58 20.29 -58.32 -17.81
C PHE A 58 19.67 -57.18 -16.99
N GLU A 59 19.21 -57.44 -15.76
CA GLU A 59 18.50 -56.44 -14.94
C GLU A 59 19.37 -55.19 -14.68
N LYS A 60 20.62 -55.41 -14.24
CA LYS A 60 21.57 -54.34 -13.92
C LYS A 60 22.55 -54.09 -15.08
N PRO A 61 22.88 -52.83 -15.39
CA PRO A 61 23.74 -52.50 -16.52
C PRO A 61 25.14 -53.13 -16.46
N ALA A 62 25.81 -53.12 -15.30
CA ALA A 62 27.16 -53.68 -15.16
C ALA A 62 27.21 -55.21 -15.35
N GLU A 63 26.20 -55.93 -14.84
CA GLU A 63 26.09 -57.38 -15.00
C GLU A 63 25.71 -57.73 -16.45
N ALA A 64 24.84 -56.93 -17.06
CA ALA A 64 24.44 -57.09 -18.45
C ALA A 64 25.60 -56.87 -19.42
N GLU A 65 26.47 -55.88 -19.17
CA GLU A 65 27.65 -55.61 -19.99
C GLU A 65 28.60 -56.81 -20.05
N ALA A 66 28.85 -57.46 -18.91
CA ALA A 66 29.70 -58.63 -18.84
C ALA A 66 29.13 -59.83 -19.64
N LEU A 67 27.82 -60.06 -19.56
CA LEU A 67 27.14 -61.17 -20.25
C LEU A 67 26.97 -60.91 -21.75
N CYS A 68 26.61 -59.68 -22.13
CA CYS A 68 26.43 -59.28 -23.52
C CYS A 68 27.73 -59.34 -24.34
N ARG A 69 28.90 -59.29 -23.70
CA ARG A 69 30.19 -59.42 -24.39
C ARG A 69 30.35 -60.79 -25.05
N GLY A 70 29.90 -61.86 -24.40
CA GLY A 70 29.86 -63.20 -24.99
C GLY A 70 28.88 -63.28 -26.15
N VAL A 71 27.66 -62.74 -25.96
CA VAL A 71 26.62 -62.68 -27.00
C VAL A 71 27.10 -61.90 -28.23
N PHE A 72 27.82 -60.80 -28.03
CA PHE A 72 28.38 -59.98 -29.11
C PHE A 72 29.46 -60.73 -29.90
N ALA A 73 30.34 -61.46 -29.21
CA ALA A 73 31.37 -62.28 -29.85
C ALA A 73 30.77 -63.44 -30.64
N ASP A 74 29.73 -64.08 -30.12
CA ASP A 74 29.04 -65.17 -30.82
C ASP A 74 28.26 -64.67 -32.04
N GLU A 75 27.58 -63.53 -31.94
CA GLU A 75 26.91 -62.89 -33.09
C GLU A 75 27.91 -62.48 -34.17
N LEU A 76 29.07 -61.94 -33.77
CA LEU A 76 30.15 -61.59 -34.70
C LEU A 76 30.67 -62.83 -35.47
N ARG A 77 30.85 -63.97 -34.78
CA ARG A 77 31.23 -65.24 -35.41
C ARG A 77 30.12 -65.76 -36.33
N ALA A 78 28.86 -65.70 -35.90
CA ALA A 78 27.71 -66.13 -36.69
C ALA A 78 27.53 -65.30 -37.97
N GLN A 79 27.67 -63.97 -37.88
CA GLN A 79 27.60 -63.09 -39.05
C GLN A 79 28.78 -63.31 -40.01
N PHE A 80 29.98 -63.57 -39.50
CA PHE A 80 31.11 -63.94 -40.35
C PHE A 80 30.87 -65.28 -41.07
N ALA A 81 30.40 -66.30 -40.35
CA ALA A 81 30.07 -67.60 -40.94
C ALA A 81 28.94 -67.49 -41.99
N ALA A 82 27.93 -66.66 -41.75
CA ALA A 82 26.87 -66.39 -42.72
C ALA A 82 27.40 -65.69 -43.99
N LYS A 83 28.28 -64.69 -43.83
CA LYS A 83 28.95 -64.04 -44.96
C LYS A 83 29.85 -65.01 -45.74
N ALA A 84 30.57 -65.89 -45.04
CA ALA A 84 31.41 -66.92 -45.67
C ALA A 84 30.59 -67.90 -46.52
N ARG A 85 29.47 -68.40 -45.99
CA ARG A 85 28.53 -69.25 -46.75
C ARG A 85 27.97 -68.54 -47.98
N ALA A 86 27.53 -67.28 -47.84
CA ALA A 86 27.02 -66.50 -48.96
C ALA A 86 28.08 -66.25 -50.06
N ILE A 87 29.34 -66.06 -49.67
CA ILE A 87 30.47 -65.93 -50.61
C ILE A 87 30.71 -67.27 -51.33
N ALA A 88 30.68 -68.39 -50.61
CA ALA A 88 30.88 -69.73 -51.16
C ALA A 88 29.80 -70.10 -52.18
N GLU A 89 28.53 -69.84 -51.84
CA GLU A 89 27.38 -70.01 -52.73
C GLU A 89 27.54 -69.18 -54.01
N ARG A 90 27.96 -67.92 -53.88
CA ARG A 90 28.16 -67.01 -55.02
C ARG A 90 29.31 -67.43 -55.95
N LEU A 91 30.31 -68.13 -55.42
CA LEU A 91 31.47 -68.64 -56.17
C LEU A 91 31.28 -70.10 -56.64
N GLY A 92 30.15 -70.74 -56.32
CA GLY A 92 29.84 -72.12 -56.69
C GLY A 92 30.73 -73.17 -56.00
N LEU A 93 31.13 -72.90 -54.75
CA LEU A 93 31.94 -73.80 -53.93
C LEU A 93 31.06 -74.71 -53.06
N GLU A 94 31.48 -75.96 -52.84
CA GLU A 94 30.79 -76.92 -51.96
C GLU A 94 31.01 -76.57 -50.48
N SER A 95 30.24 -75.59 -49.99
CA SER A 95 30.24 -75.08 -48.62
C SER A 95 31.57 -74.50 -48.12
N ASP A 96 31.48 -73.44 -47.31
CA ASP A 96 32.64 -72.85 -46.67
C ASP A 96 32.41 -72.78 -45.16
N ASN A 97 33.22 -73.56 -44.42
CA ASN A 97 33.25 -73.59 -42.96
C ASN A 97 34.28 -72.60 -42.40
N ALA A 98 34.60 -71.52 -43.12
CA ALA A 98 35.51 -70.50 -42.64
C ALA A 98 34.99 -69.87 -41.34
N GLU A 99 35.72 -70.11 -40.27
CA GLU A 99 35.47 -69.51 -38.97
C GLU A 99 36.31 -68.24 -38.79
N LEU A 100 35.81 -67.35 -37.94
CA LEU A 100 36.58 -66.21 -37.49
C LEU A 100 37.42 -66.67 -36.29
N ASP A 101 38.75 -66.53 -36.41
CA ASP A 101 39.69 -66.83 -35.33
C ASP A 101 39.29 -66.10 -34.02
N ALA A 102 39.36 -66.81 -32.90
CA ALA A 102 38.92 -66.30 -31.60
C ALA A 102 39.67 -65.02 -31.18
N GLY A 103 40.97 -64.92 -31.44
CA GLY A 103 41.77 -63.73 -31.10
C GLY A 103 41.38 -62.51 -31.94
N LYS A 104 41.01 -62.72 -33.21
CA LYS A 104 40.49 -61.63 -34.07
C LYS A 104 39.07 -61.23 -33.70
N ALA A 105 38.22 -62.17 -33.28
CA ALA A 105 36.90 -61.88 -32.76
C ALA A 105 36.97 -61.00 -31.51
N ASP A 106 37.91 -61.30 -30.60
CA ASP A 106 38.14 -60.52 -29.39
C ASP A 106 38.67 -59.10 -29.67
N GLU A 107 39.56 -58.95 -30.66
CA GLU A 107 40.05 -57.61 -31.09
C GLU A 107 38.90 -56.73 -31.59
N ILE A 108 38.02 -57.28 -32.43
CA ILE A 108 36.87 -56.55 -32.98
C ILE A 108 35.84 -56.26 -31.87
N ALA A 109 35.59 -57.22 -30.99
CA ALA A 109 34.73 -57.04 -29.82
C ALA A 109 35.25 -55.91 -28.92
N ASN A 110 36.54 -55.88 -28.59
CA ASN A 110 37.14 -54.83 -27.75
C ASN A 110 36.97 -53.42 -28.34
N LYS A 111 36.99 -53.30 -29.67
CA LYS A 111 36.89 -52.01 -30.36
C LYS A 111 35.46 -51.46 -30.40
N HIS A 112 34.46 -52.30 -30.63
CA HIS A 112 33.10 -51.86 -30.95
C HIS A 112 32.05 -52.17 -29.87
N PHE A 113 32.34 -53.10 -28.96
CA PHE A 113 31.36 -53.60 -28.00
C PHE A 113 30.79 -52.50 -27.10
N ALA A 114 31.61 -51.65 -26.49
CA ALA A 114 31.14 -50.65 -25.52
C ALA A 114 30.13 -49.66 -26.15
N ALA A 115 30.41 -49.20 -27.37
CA ALA A 115 29.51 -48.29 -28.09
C ALA A 115 28.23 -49.00 -28.53
N ALA A 116 28.34 -50.23 -29.04
CA ALA A 116 27.18 -51.04 -29.44
C ALA A 116 26.29 -51.39 -28.24
N PHE A 117 26.89 -51.80 -27.11
CA PHE A 117 26.18 -52.10 -25.87
C PHE A 117 25.44 -50.87 -25.34
N ALA A 118 26.08 -49.70 -25.27
CA ALA A 118 25.41 -48.48 -24.80
C ALA A 118 24.20 -48.10 -25.68
N ALA A 119 24.34 -48.19 -27.00
CA ALA A 119 23.25 -47.88 -27.93
C ALA A 119 22.10 -48.90 -27.84
N GLU A 120 22.41 -50.20 -27.84
CA GLU A 120 21.40 -51.25 -27.81
C GLU A 120 20.77 -51.43 -26.42
N ARG A 121 21.49 -51.15 -25.33
CA ARG A 121 20.92 -51.11 -23.98
C ARG A 121 19.90 -49.99 -23.88
N LYS A 122 20.22 -48.80 -24.39
CA LYS A 122 19.27 -47.69 -24.44
C LYS A 122 18.02 -48.07 -25.26
N ALA A 123 18.20 -48.68 -26.43
CA ALA A 123 17.08 -49.16 -27.25
C ALA A 123 16.24 -50.21 -26.52
N ALA A 124 16.86 -51.19 -25.85
CA ALA A 124 16.17 -52.21 -25.07
C ALA A 124 15.41 -51.63 -23.87
N VAL A 125 16.01 -50.66 -23.16
CA VAL A 125 15.37 -49.94 -22.06
C VAL A 125 14.15 -49.16 -22.55
N GLU A 126 14.27 -48.41 -23.65
CA GLU A 126 13.16 -47.69 -24.28
C GLU A 126 12.07 -48.62 -24.83
N ALA A 127 12.45 -49.76 -25.40
CA ALA A 127 11.51 -50.78 -25.87
C ALA A 127 10.75 -51.44 -24.71
N GLN A 128 11.44 -51.76 -23.61
CA GLN A 128 10.80 -52.29 -22.41
C GLN A 128 9.90 -51.25 -21.74
N ALA A 129 10.30 -49.97 -21.69
CA ALA A 129 9.48 -48.90 -21.09
C ALA A 129 8.09 -48.80 -21.74
N LYS A 130 7.99 -49.04 -23.06
CA LYS A 130 6.71 -49.03 -23.81
C LYS A 130 5.77 -50.18 -23.46
N THR A 131 6.26 -51.24 -22.82
CA THR A 131 5.47 -52.42 -22.46
C THR A 131 5.12 -52.47 -20.97
N ILE A 132 5.53 -51.46 -20.18
CA ILE A 132 5.21 -51.38 -18.76
C ILE A 132 3.73 -51.07 -18.55
N VAL A 133 3.04 -51.94 -17.81
CA VAL A 133 1.62 -51.79 -17.49
C VAL A 133 1.47 -50.71 -16.41
N ALA A 134 0.57 -49.74 -16.64
CA ALA A 134 0.39 -48.54 -15.82
C ALA A 134 -0.82 -48.59 -14.86
N ALA A 135 -1.40 -49.77 -14.64
CA ALA A 135 -2.80 -49.88 -14.22
C ALA A 135 -3.05 -49.84 -12.71
N THR A 136 -2.04 -49.60 -11.86
CA THR A 136 -2.25 -49.62 -10.41
C THR A 136 -2.43 -48.21 -9.83
N ARG A 137 -3.69 -47.91 -9.49
CA ARG A 137 -4.10 -46.64 -8.89
C ARG A 137 -4.33 -46.81 -7.37
N PRO A 138 -3.84 -45.90 -6.51
CA PRO A 138 -4.17 -45.92 -5.08
C PRO A 138 -5.64 -45.58 -4.84
N THR A 139 -6.15 -46.00 -3.69
CA THR A 139 -7.48 -45.54 -3.23
C THR A 139 -7.38 -44.15 -2.62
N GLU A 140 -8.50 -43.43 -2.54
CA GLU A 140 -8.58 -42.12 -1.88
C GLU A 140 -8.16 -42.19 -0.40
N ALA A 141 -8.48 -43.29 0.29
CA ALA A 141 -8.08 -43.54 1.66
C ALA A 141 -6.54 -43.65 1.80
N GLU A 142 -5.88 -44.33 0.86
CA GLU A 142 -4.41 -44.41 0.87
C GLU A 142 -3.75 -43.03 0.70
N PHE A 143 -4.35 -42.13 -0.09
CA PHE A 143 -3.88 -40.75 -0.25
C PHE A 143 -4.11 -39.85 0.96
N ASP A 144 -5.13 -40.14 1.76
CA ASP A 144 -5.43 -39.39 2.98
C ASP A 144 -4.54 -39.86 4.15
N GLU A 145 -4.12 -41.14 4.16
CA GLU A 145 -3.32 -41.74 5.24
C GLU A 145 -1.81 -41.62 5.05
N LYS A 146 -1.31 -41.57 3.81
CA LYS A 146 0.12 -41.70 3.51
C LYS A 146 0.73 -40.44 2.91
N GLU A 147 2.03 -40.28 3.17
CA GLU A 147 2.84 -39.23 2.56
C GLU A 147 3.18 -39.55 1.10
N ASP A 148 3.46 -38.52 0.29
CA ASP A 148 3.70 -38.66 -1.15
C ASP A 148 4.86 -39.62 -1.45
N TRP A 149 5.92 -39.63 -0.64
CA TRP A 149 7.07 -40.51 -0.85
C TRP A 149 6.74 -41.99 -0.59
N GLU A 150 5.89 -42.28 0.40
CA GLU A 150 5.43 -43.64 0.70
C GLU A 150 4.52 -44.17 -0.41
N LEU A 151 3.64 -43.30 -0.92
CA LEU A 151 2.77 -43.62 -2.05
C LEU A 151 3.59 -43.89 -3.31
N ARG A 152 4.67 -43.12 -3.55
CA ARG A 152 5.59 -43.37 -4.67
C ARG A 152 6.19 -44.76 -4.60
N GLU A 153 6.77 -45.12 -3.46
CA GLU A 153 7.40 -46.43 -3.28
C GLU A 153 6.39 -47.58 -3.39
N GLN A 154 5.21 -47.43 -2.78
CA GLN A 154 4.17 -48.45 -2.80
C GLN A 154 3.61 -48.65 -4.21
N MET A 155 3.33 -47.58 -4.95
CA MET A 155 2.84 -47.66 -6.33
C MET A 155 3.90 -48.22 -7.26
N GLN A 156 5.16 -47.79 -7.12
CA GLN A 156 6.26 -48.35 -7.89
C GLN A 156 6.39 -49.85 -7.66
N LYS A 157 6.29 -50.30 -6.40
CA LYS A 157 6.30 -51.72 -6.07
C LYS A 157 5.12 -52.47 -6.68
N ARG A 158 3.90 -51.91 -6.62
CA ARG A 158 2.70 -52.50 -7.24
C ARG A 158 2.87 -52.69 -8.75
N ILE A 159 3.39 -51.68 -9.45
CA ILE A 159 3.66 -51.75 -10.90
C ILE A 159 4.70 -52.83 -11.20
N LEU A 160 5.74 -52.95 -10.37
CA LEU A 160 6.76 -54.00 -10.52
C LEU A 160 6.19 -55.41 -10.24
N ASP A 161 5.34 -55.56 -9.23
CA ASP A 161 4.71 -56.84 -8.85
C ASP A 161 3.67 -57.30 -9.90
N GLU A 162 2.93 -56.35 -10.49
CA GLU A 162 2.01 -56.64 -11.60
C GLU A 162 2.75 -57.03 -12.88
N GLN A 163 4.02 -56.63 -12.99
CA GLN A 163 4.77 -56.87 -14.20
C GLN A 163 5.31 -58.30 -14.25
N LYS A 164 4.88 -59.06 -15.26
CA LYS A 164 5.23 -60.48 -15.43
C LYS A 164 6.70 -60.71 -15.80
N THR A 165 7.42 -59.64 -16.13
CA THR A 165 8.82 -59.64 -16.55
C THR A 165 9.64 -58.68 -15.68
N VAL A 166 10.90 -59.04 -15.42
CA VAL A 166 11.81 -58.21 -14.63
C VAL A 166 12.10 -56.90 -15.38
N VAL A 167 11.92 -55.77 -14.71
CA VAL A 167 12.17 -54.44 -15.27
C VAL A 167 13.62 -54.05 -15.05
N PHE A 168 14.27 -53.51 -16.09
CA PHE A 168 15.62 -52.98 -15.99
C PHE A 168 15.71 -51.88 -14.93
N SER A 169 16.83 -51.82 -14.22
CA SER A 169 17.03 -50.86 -13.13
C SER A 169 16.80 -49.40 -13.55
N GLU A 170 17.15 -49.07 -14.79
CA GLU A 170 17.00 -47.75 -15.41
C GLU A 170 15.53 -47.37 -15.62
N ASN A 171 14.67 -48.37 -15.89
CA ASN A 171 13.24 -48.18 -16.05
C ASN A 171 12.50 -47.99 -14.71
N ARG A 172 13.16 -48.22 -13.57
CA ARG A 172 12.55 -47.94 -12.25
C ARG A 172 12.34 -46.44 -12.03
N GLN A 173 13.29 -45.60 -12.46
CA GLN A 173 13.14 -44.15 -12.43
C GLN A 173 12.03 -43.69 -13.38
N PHE A 174 11.96 -44.29 -14.57
CA PHE A 174 10.87 -44.05 -15.52
C PHE A 174 9.50 -44.35 -14.90
N ILE A 175 9.33 -45.49 -14.22
CA ILE A 175 8.08 -45.84 -13.52
C ILE A 175 7.71 -44.74 -12.51
N SER A 176 8.66 -44.37 -11.63
CA SER A 176 8.42 -43.36 -10.60
C SER A 176 8.03 -41.99 -11.20
N GLU A 177 8.80 -41.48 -12.15
CA GLU A 177 8.62 -40.12 -12.68
C GLU A 177 7.52 -39.98 -13.74
N ARG A 178 7.34 -40.98 -14.60
CA ARG A 178 6.44 -40.90 -15.76
C ARG A 178 5.11 -41.61 -15.55
N MET A 179 5.05 -42.54 -14.61
CA MET A 179 3.82 -43.31 -14.36
C MET A 179 3.21 -42.96 -13.01
N VAL A 180 4.02 -42.91 -11.94
CA VAL A 180 3.52 -42.71 -10.57
C VAL A 180 3.33 -41.22 -10.24
N GLU A 181 4.32 -40.38 -10.50
CA GLU A 181 4.27 -38.95 -10.17
C GLU A 181 3.07 -38.21 -10.79
N PRO A 182 2.67 -38.45 -12.06
CA PRO A 182 1.48 -37.82 -12.63
C PRO A 182 0.19 -38.18 -11.88
N VAL A 183 0.07 -39.42 -11.39
CA VAL A 183 -1.11 -39.88 -10.63
C VAL A 183 -1.18 -39.19 -9.27
N ILE A 184 -0.05 -39.04 -8.58
CA ILE A 184 0.03 -38.30 -7.30
C ILE A 184 -0.31 -36.83 -7.51
N LYS A 185 0.25 -36.18 -8.53
CA LYS A 185 -0.05 -34.78 -8.85
C LYS A 185 -1.52 -34.57 -9.18
N ASP A 186 -2.12 -35.48 -9.94
CA ASP A 186 -3.54 -35.42 -10.29
C ASP A 186 -4.44 -35.57 -9.05
N ALA A 187 -4.14 -36.52 -8.15
CA ALA A 187 -4.84 -36.68 -6.88
C ALA A 187 -4.73 -35.43 -5.98
N ARG A 188 -3.54 -34.82 -5.87
CA ARG A 188 -3.33 -33.58 -5.09
C ARG A 188 -4.06 -32.39 -5.70
N HIS A 189 -4.06 -32.28 -7.03
CA HIS A 189 -4.83 -31.26 -7.74
C HIS A 189 -6.33 -31.44 -7.48
N GLU A 190 -6.79 -32.69 -7.46
CA GLU A 190 -8.18 -33.03 -7.14
C GLU A 190 -8.55 -32.67 -5.70
N GLN A 191 -7.74 -33.04 -4.70
CA GLN A 191 -7.96 -32.66 -3.30
C GLN A 191 -8.10 -31.14 -3.15
N LYS A 192 -7.20 -30.38 -3.78
CA LYS A 192 -7.27 -28.91 -3.80
C LYS A 192 -8.58 -28.41 -4.42
N ARG A 193 -8.99 -28.99 -5.56
CA ARG A 193 -10.24 -28.63 -6.24
C ARG A 193 -11.46 -28.93 -5.38
N GLN A 194 -11.51 -30.07 -4.71
CA GLN A 194 -12.62 -30.44 -3.81
C GLN A 194 -12.70 -29.47 -2.62
N ALA A 195 -11.56 -29.11 -2.02
CA ALA A 195 -11.51 -28.09 -0.97
C ALA A 195 -12.01 -26.71 -1.46
N GLU A 196 -11.57 -26.28 -2.64
CA GLU A 196 -12.03 -25.02 -3.26
C GLU A 196 -13.53 -25.03 -3.59
N TYR A 197 -14.06 -26.18 -4.03
CA TYR A 197 -15.49 -26.36 -4.29
C TYR A 197 -16.30 -26.17 -2.99
N LEU A 198 -15.89 -26.80 -1.88
CA LEU A 198 -16.53 -26.64 -0.58
C LEU A 198 -16.56 -25.18 -0.13
N MET A 199 -15.52 -24.40 -0.41
CA MET A 199 -15.49 -22.97 -0.07
C MET A 199 -16.44 -22.11 -0.92
N ARG A 200 -16.84 -22.58 -2.12
CA ARG A 200 -17.60 -21.77 -3.12
C ARG A 200 -19.02 -22.27 -3.41
N ALA A 201 -19.35 -23.51 -3.07
CA ALA A 201 -20.67 -24.08 -3.35
C ALA A 201 -21.80 -23.20 -2.75
N ARG A 202 -22.96 -23.16 -3.39
CA ARG A 202 -24.11 -22.41 -2.85
C ARG A 202 -24.97 -23.35 -2.03
N CYS A 203 -25.28 -22.97 -0.79
CA CYS A 203 -26.16 -23.71 0.11
C CYS A 203 -27.12 -22.71 0.78
N ASP A 204 -28.41 -22.99 0.69
CA ASP A 204 -29.46 -22.15 1.29
C ASP A 204 -29.69 -22.51 2.77
N THR A 205 -29.24 -23.68 3.18
CA THR A 205 -29.23 -24.18 4.56
C THR A 205 -28.52 -23.24 5.52
N ALA A 206 -29.10 -23.00 6.70
CA ALA A 206 -28.61 -22.04 7.68
C ALA A 206 -27.90 -22.72 8.85
N ALA A 207 -28.44 -23.83 9.35
CA ALA A 207 -27.86 -24.58 10.47
C ALA A 207 -26.48 -25.16 10.11
N PRO A 208 -25.44 -25.00 10.96
CA PRO A 208 -24.09 -25.52 10.71
C PRO A 208 -24.03 -27.02 10.36
N SER A 209 -24.74 -27.86 11.11
CA SER A 209 -24.78 -29.32 10.95
C SER A 209 -25.40 -29.71 9.60
N LYS A 210 -26.54 -29.13 9.26
CA LYS A 210 -27.23 -29.35 8.00
C LYS A 210 -26.45 -28.77 6.82
N LEU A 211 -25.77 -27.63 7.00
CA LEU A 211 -24.93 -27.04 5.97
C LEU A 211 -23.71 -27.90 5.68
N ALA A 212 -23.11 -28.54 6.69
CA ALA A 212 -22.06 -29.54 6.49
C ALA A 212 -22.57 -30.76 5.70
N ALA A 213 -23.78 -31.24 6.00
CA ALA A 213 -24.41 -32.34 5.28
C ALA A 213 -24.75 -31.98 3.82
N ASP A 214 -25.33 -30.81 3.57
CA ASP A 214 -25.64 -30.29 2.22
C ASP A 214 -24.35 -30.08 1.40
N LEU A 215 -23.30 -29.55 2.03
CA LEU A 215 -21.97 -29.45 1.42
C LEU A 215 -21.41 -30.82 1.00
N LYS A 216 -21.57 -31.84 1.85
CA LYS A 216 -21.15 -33.21 1.55
C LYS A 216 -21.91 -33.77 0.35
N ALA A 217 -23.24 -33.69 0.37
CA ALA A 217 -24.10 -34.19 -0.69
C ALA A 217 -23.78 -33.52 -2.04
N ARG A 218 -23.57 -32.20 -2.05
CA ARG A 218 -23.19 -31.44 -3.25
C ARG A 218 -21.80 -31.79 -3.77
N LEU A 219 -20.84 -32.03 -2.88
CA LEU A 219 -19.50 -32.48 -3.28
C LEU A 219 -19.57 -33.88 -3.92
N GLU A 220 -20.32 -34.80 -3.31
CA GLU A 220 -20.55 -36.14 -3.83
C GLU A 220 -21.24 -36.11 -5.20
N GLU A 221 -22.28 -35.28 -5.38
CA GLU A 221 -22.94 -35.07 -6.65
C GLU A 221 -22.00 -34.46 -7.71
N ASN A 222 -21.21 -33.45 -7.33
CA ASN A 222 -20.25 -32.83 -8.23
C ASN A 222 -19.18 -33.82 -8.72
N VAL A 223 -18.65 -34.64 -7.81
CA VAL A 223 -17.67 -35.68 -8.15
C VAL A 223 -18.31 -36.75 -9.03
N LYS A 224 -19.54 -37.17 -8.71
CA LYS A 224 -20.30 -38.13 -9.52
C LYS A 224 -20.53 -37.64 -10.95
N GLU A 225 -21.03 -36.41 -11.13
CA GLU A 225 -21.23 -35.84 -12.46
C GLU A 225 -19.94 -35.76 -13.26
N ARG A 226 -18.82 -35.40 -12.60
CA ARG A 226 -17.51 -35.32 -13.28
C ARG A 226 -17.01 -36.69 -13.70
N ARG A 227 -17.26 -37.72 -12.88
CA ARG A 227 -16.93 -39.10 -13.21
C ARG A 227 -17.75 -39.62 -14.38
N GLU A 228 -19.03 -39.26 -14.45
CA GLU A 228 -19.92 -39.62 -15.57
C GLU A 228 -19.55 -38.90 -16.87
N LYS A 229 -19.00 -37.68 -16.79
CA LYS A 229 -18.56 -36.87 -17.94
C LYS A 229 -17.09 -37.12 -18.35
N ALA A 230 -16.35 -37.92 -17.61
CA ALA A 230 -14.94 -38.20 -17.90
C ALA A 230 -14.80 -39.19 -19.06
N ASP A 231 -13.83 -38.95 -19.96
CA ASP A 231 -13.50 -39.87 -21.05
C ASP A 231 -13.12 -41.27 -20.53
N ASP A 232 -12.58 -41.35 -19.32
CA ASP A 232 -12.24 -42.58 -18.62
C ASP A 232 -12.70 -42.53 -17.14
N PRO A 233 -13.88 -43.08 -16.82
CA PRO A 233 -14.42 -43.10 -15.46
C PRO A 233 -13.57 -43.87 -14.46
N SER A 234 -12.65 -44.72 -14.92
CA SER A 234 -11.72 -45.48 -14.09
C SER A 234 -10.54 -44.63 -13.60
N LYS A 235 -10.32 -43.46 -14.23
CA LYS A 235 -9.26 -42.49 -13.87
C LYS A 235 -9.77 -41.31 -13.04
N ALA A 236 -11.09 -41.10 -12.96
CA ALA A 236 -11.67 -40.04 -12.12
C ALA A 236 -11.60 -40.39 -10.63
N TRP A 237 -11.22 -39.42 -9.79
CA TRP A 237 -11.17 -39.52 -8.31
C TRP A 237 -12.55 -39.40 -7.68
N GLY A 238 -12.76 -40.19 -6.63
CA GLY A 238 -13.86 -40.06 -5.69
C GLY A 238 -13.66 -38.88 -4.72
N VAL A 239 -14.53 -38.80 -3.71
CA VAL A 239 -14.39 -37.81 -2.65
C VAL A 239 -13.28 -38.23 -1.70
N PHE A 240 -12.34 -37.32 -1.41
CA PHE A 240 -11.33 -37.52 -0.38
C PHE A 240 -11.91 -37.16 0.99
N ALA A 241 -12.05 -38.15 1.87
CA ALA A 241 -12.67 -37.97 3.19
C ALA A 241 -11.87 -37.00 4.07
N GLY A 242 -10.54 -37.15 4.10
CA GLY A 242 -9.65 -36.27 4.86
C GLY A 242 -9.66 -34.83 4.36
N THR A 243 -9.82 -34.63 3.04
CA THR A 243 -9.97 -33.29 2.46
C THR A 243 -11.30 -32.66 2.85
N PHE A 244 -12.38 -33.43 2.81
CA PHE A 244 -13.70 -32.98 3.25
C PHE A 244 -13.68 -32.58 4.73
N GLU A 245 -13.19 -33.44 5.62
CA GLU A 245 -13.15 -33.18 7.07
C GLU A 245 -12.36 -31.92 7.41
N LYS A 246 -11.21 -31.71 6.78
CA LYS A 246 -10.37 -30.52 6.98
C LYS A 246 -11.00 -29.23 6.45
N SER A 247 -11.81 -29.32 5.39
CA SER A 247 -12.31 -28.14 4.66
C SER A 247 -13.75 -27.75 5.02
N VAL A 248 -14.57 -28.70 5.47
CA VAL A 248 -16.00 -28.46 5.74
C VAL A 248 -16.21 -27.51 6.91
N GLY A 249 -15.45 -27.65 8.01
CA GLY A 249 -15.54 -26.77 9.18
C GLY A 249 -15.31 -25.30 8.83
N PRO A 250 -14.16 -24.94 8.21
CA PRO A 250 -13.91 -23.57 7.75
C PRO A 250 -14.95 -23.06 6.73
N ALA A 251 -15.43 -23.91 5.82
CA ALA A 251 -16.46 -23.54 4.86
C ALA A 251 -17.81 -23.22 5.54
N VAL A 252 -18.19 -24.02 6.54
CA VAL A 252 -19.39 -23.82 7.36
C VAL A 252 -19.28 -22.52 8.14
N GLU A 253 -18.18 -22.35 8.89
CA GLU A 253 -17.96 -21.15 9.70
C GLU A 253 -18.03 -19.88 8.86
N ARG A 254 -17.29 -19.86 7.74
CA ARG A 254 -17.29 -18.71 6.83
C ARG A 254 -18.71 -18.35 6.39
N ARG A 255 -19.50 -19.31 5.93
CA ARG A 255 -20.85 -19.03 5.40
C ARG A 255 -21.82 -18.59 6.48
N THR A 256 -21.75 -19.20 7.65
CA THR A 256 -22.61 -18.83 8.78
C THR A 256 -22.30 -17.41 9.24
N LEU A 257 -21.02 -17.04 9.30
CA LEU A 257 -20.59 -15.67 9.61
C LEU A 257 -20.94 -14.66 8.49
N ASP A 258 -20.78 -15.04 7.21
CA ASP A 258 -21.16 -14.19 6.07
C ASP A 258 -22.65 -13.81 6.11
N ARG A 259 -23.53 -14.70 6.62
CA ARG A 259 -24.95 -14.38 6.83
C ARG A 259 -25.15 -13.32 7.89
N LEU A 260 -24.47 -13.45 9.03
CA LEU A 260 -24.54 -12.47 10.11
C LEU A 260 -24.01 -11.10 9.65
N GLU A 261 -22.89 -11.07 8.95
CA GLU A 261 -22.31 -9.83 8.41
C GLU A 261 -23.24 -9.15 7.42
N LYS A 262 -23.79 -9.89 6.45
CA LYS A 262 -24.78 -9.33 5.50
C LYS A 262 -25.99 -8.78 6.22
N LYS A 263 -26.48 -9.46 7.27
CA LYS A 263 -27.61 -8.95 8.04
C LYS A 263 -27.24 -7.70 8.82
N MET A 264 -26.04 -7.66 9.39
CA MET A 264 -25.52 -6.49 10.07
C MET A 264 -25.38 -5.29 9.12
N GLU A 265 -24.87 -5.49 7.90
CA GLU A 265 -24.81 -4.47 6.86
C GLU A 265 -26.20 -3.97 6.44
N ALA A 266 -27.19 -4.85 6.37
CA ALA A 266 -28.57 -4.48 6.04
C ALA A 266 -29.35 -3.84 7.22
N THR A 267 -28.91 -4.04 8.45
CA THR A 267 -29.63 -3.56 9.65
C THR A 267 -29.49 -2.05 9.80
N ASN A 268 -30.60 -1.31 9.80
CA ASN A 268 -30.55 0.14 10.06
C ASN A 268 -30.21 0.42 11.53
N VAL A 269 -29.23 1.31 11.77
CA VAL A 269 -28.92 1.79 13.11
C VAL A 269 -29.66 3.10 13.35
N GLU A 270 -30.81 2.99 13.98
CA GLU A 270 -31.58 4.16 14.41
C GLU A 270 -30.87 4.85 15.57
N VAL A 271 -30.48 6.10 15.36
CA VAL A 271 -29.78 6.94 16.33
C VAL A 271 -30.70 8.09 16.70
N ASP A 272 -31.22 8.04 17.92
CA ASP A 272 -31.97 9.13 18.52
C ASP A 272 -31.00 10.18 19.07
N VAL A 273 -30.81 11.24 18.29
CA VAL A 273 -29.90 12.35 18.60
C VAL A 273 -30.39 13.11 19.84
N ASP A 274 -31.70 13.27 20.00
CA ASP A 274 -32.29 13.99 21.14
C ASP A 274 -32.08 13.22 22.44
N SER A 275 -32.23 11.89 22.40
CA SER A 275 -31.91 11.05 23.56
C SER A 275 -30.43 11.09 23.91
N ILE A 276 -29.52 11.07 22.93
CA ILE A 276 -28.07 11.19 23.19
C ILE A 276 -27.77 12.54 23.85
N LEU A 277 -28.29 13.63 23.27
CA LEU A 277 -28.09 14.98 23.79
C LEU A 277 -28.59 15.09 25.23
N LYS A 278 -29.80 14.59 25.50
CA LYS A 278 -30.39 14.58 26.84
C LYS A 278 -29.53 13.81 27.83
N GLU A 279 -29.05 12.62 27.46
CA GLU A 279 -28.17 11.82 28.31
C GLU A 279 -26.85 12.54 28.65
N ILE A 280 -26.21 13.17 27.66
CA ILE A 280 -24.97 13.91 27.87
C ILE A 280 -25.19 15.08 28.83
N VAL A 281 -26.30 15.80 28.68
CA VAL A 281 -26.66 16.96 29.52
C VAL A 281 -27.06 16.56 30.94
N GLU A 282 -27.75 15.42 31.12
CA GLU A 282 -28.16 14.94 32.44
C GLU A 282 -27.01 14.33 33.25
N ALA A 283 -25.96 13.84 32.58
CA ALA A 283 -24.82 13.18 33.23
C ALA A 283 -23.43 13.63 32.71
N PRO A 284 -23.11 14.94 32.69
CA PRO A 284 -21.89 15.48 32.09
C PRO A 284 -20.61 14.88 32.69
N GLN A 285 -20.63 14.47 33.96
CA GLN A 285 -19.52 13.80 34.64
C GLN A 285 -19.05 12.49 33.96
N LYS A 286 -19.93 11.81 33.22
CA LYS A 286 -19.60 10.59 32.45
C LYS A 286 -19.04 10.92 31.07
N HIS A 287 -19.12 12.18 30.66
CA HIS A 287 -18.87 12.62 29.30
C HIS A 287 -17.84 13.77 29.23
N VAL A 288 -17.05 13.98 30.29
CA VAL A 288 -15.99 14.99 30.34
C VAL A 288 -15.06 14.86 29.13
N LYS A 289 -14.49 13.67 28.91
CA LYS A 289 -13.60 13.38 27.76
C LYS A 289 -14.39 12.81 26.59
N GLN A 290 -14.04 13.24 25.38
CA GLN A 290 -14.64 12.72 24.15
C GLN A 290 -14.41 11.22 24.02
N ALA A 291 -13.19 10.74 24.27
CA ALA A 291 -12.85 9.32 24.10
C ALA A 291 -13.67 8.39 25.01
N ASP A 292 -13.89 8.77 26.26
CA ASP A 292 -14.65 7.96 27.22
C ASP A 292 -16.14 7.92 26.83
N SER A 293 -16.68 9.07 26.43
CA SER A 293 -18.05 9.17 25.92
C SER A 293 -18.23 8.39 24.62
N GLU A 294 -17.30 8.51 23.66
CA GLU A 294 -17.30 7.76 22.40
C GLU A 294 -17.35 6.26 22.67
N LYS A 295 -16.54 5.77 23.61
CA LYS A 295 -16.51 4.36 23.99
C LYS A 295 -17.85 3.87 24.55
N ILE A 296 -18.51 4.67 25.40
CA ILE A 296 -19.82 4.32 25.99
C ILE A 296 -20.85 4.13 24.87
N PHE A 297 -20.97 5.10 23.97
CA PHE A 297 -21.96 5.04 22.88
C PHE A 297 -21.57 4.00 21.83
N ALA A 298 -20.31 3.91 21.43
CA ALA A 298 -19.85 2.92 20.47
C ALA A 298 -20.13 1.49 20.95
N THR A 299 -19.86 1.20 22.23
CA THR A 299 -20.17 -0.11 22.83
C THR A 299 -21.67 -0.37 22.82
N ARG A 300 -22.49 0.59 23.28
CA ARG A 300 -23.95 0.44 23.35
C ARG A 300 -24.56 0.15 21.97
N TYR A 301 -24.20 0.94 20.96
CA TYR A 301 -24.72 0.77 19.61
C TYR A 301 -24.17 -0.47 18.92
N SER A 302 -22.92 -0.85 19.17
CA SER A 302 -22.35 -2.11 18.68
C SER A 302 -23.09 -3.32 19.25
N THR A 303 -23.33 -3.36 20.57
CA THR A 303 -24.09 -4.43 21.21
C THR A 303 -25.52 -4.53 20.68
N ALA A 304 -26.21 -3.39 20.53
CA ALA A 304 -27.56 -3.36 19.97
C ALA A 304 -27.62 -3.80 18.50
N LEU A 305 -26.64 -3.36 17.69
CA LEU A 305 -26.50 -3.77 16.29
C LEU A 305 -26.27 -5.27 16.17
N LEU A 306 -25.35 -5.83 16.96
CA LEU A 306 -25.05 -7.26 16.96
C LEU A 306 -26.26 -8.10 17.38
N ALA A 307 -26.99 -7.68 18.41
CA ALA A 307 -28.22 -8.36 18.84
C ALA A 307 -29.29 -8.34 17.74
N ARG A 308 -29.54 -7.18 17.13
CA ARG A 308 -30.50 -7.05 16.02
C ARG A 308 -30.09 -7.85 14.78
N ALA A 309 -28.80 -7.85 14.45
CA ALA A 309 -28.27 -8.60 13.32
C ALA A 309 -28.38 -10.12 13.56
N LEU A 310 -28.09 -10.58 14.79
CA LEU A 310 -28.27 -11.98 15.19
C LEU A 310 -29.73 -12.41 15.07
N ASP A 311 -30.65 -11.66 15.68
CA ASP A 311 -32.08 -11.99 15.60
C ASP A 311 -32.60 -11.94 14.17
N GLY A 312 -32.14 -10.96 13.39
CA GLY A 312 -32.45 -10.88 11.97
C GLY A 312 -31.95 -12.09 11.19
N ALA A 313 -30.71 -12.53 11.41
CA ALA A 313 -30.12 -13.67 10.72
C ALA A 313 -30.83 -14.99 11.09
N CYS A 314 -31.22 -15.12 12.36
CA CYS A 314 -32.00 -16.27 12.84
C CYS A 314 -33.43 -16.27 12.30
N ASN A 315 -34.07 -15.10 12.17
CA ASN A 315 -35.43 -14.99 11.64
C ASN A 315 -35.52 -15.32 10.15
N ASP A 316 -34.48 -15.01 9.38
CA ASP A 316 -34.37 -15.36 7.96
C ASP A 316 -34.18 -16.88 7.75
N ALA A 317 -33.75 -17.62 8.77
CA ALA A 317 -33.57 -19.07 8.72
C ALA A 317 -34.88 -19.86 8.95
N PRO A 318 -35.01 -21.07 8.35
CA PRO A 318 -36.14 -21.96 8.61
C PRO A 318 -36.28 -22.28 10.11
N GLN A 319 -37.52 -22.39 10.60
CA GLN A 319 -37.80 -22.55 12.04
C GLN A 319 -37.04 -23.74 12.67
N SER A 320 -36.90 -24.84 11.95
CA SER A 320 -36.17 -26.04 12.40
C SER A 320 -34.65 -25.86 12.56
N GLU A 321 -34.09 -24.71 12.15
CA GLU A 321 -32.64 -24.45 12.12
C GLU A 321 -32.21 -23.31 13.05
N ARG A 322 -33.18 -22.59 13.61
CA ARG A 322 -32.93 -21.33 14.32
C ARG A 322 -32.14 -21.51 15.61
N ASP A 323 -32.43 -22.57 16.36
CA ASP A 323 -31.81 -22.78 17.67
C ASP A 323 -30.32 -23.08 17.53
N GLU A 324 -29.97 -24.01 16.63
CA GLU A 324 -28.59 -24.35 16.32
C GLU A 324 -27.82 -23.15 15.74
N LEU A 325 -28.44 -22.42 14.80
CA LEU A 325 -27.84 -21.22 14.22
C LEU A 325 -27.59 -20.14 15.28
N ARG A 326 -28.57 -19.91 16.18
CA ARG A 326 -28.45 -18.91 17.24
C ARG A 326 -27.34 -19.29 18.21
N GLU A 327 -27.27 -20.54 18.66
CA GLU A 327 -26.21 -21.02 19.54
C GLU A 327 -24.83 -20.82 18.89
N TYR A 328 -24.70 -21.24 17.63
CA TYR A 328 -23.45 -21.12 16.89
C TYR A 328 -23.00 -19.65 16.74
N LEU A 329 -23.88 -18.78 16.22
CA LEU A 329 -23.57 -17.36 16.01
C LEU A 329 -23.31 -16.63 17.32
N SER A 330 -24.06 -16.92 18.39
CA SER A 330 -23.87 -16.29 19.71
C SER A 330 -22.47 -16.53 20.26
N SER A 331 -21.95 -17.75 20.09
CA SER A 331 -20.59 -18.11 20.50
C SER A 331 -19.48 -17.39 19.71
N ARG A 332 -19.82 -16.77 18.57
CA ARG A 332 -18.89 -16.12 17.64
C ARG A 332 -19.05 -14.60 17.58
N LEU A 333 -19.99 -14.01 18.32
CA LEU A 333 -20.17 -12.56 18.37
C LEU A 333 -18.91 -11.82 18.85
N GLY A 334 -18.14 -12.42 19.76
CA GLY A 334 -16.86 -11.87 20.24
C GLY A 334 -15.69 -12.03 19.26
N GLY A 335 -15.90 -12.65 18.10
CA GLY A 335 -14.85 -12.85 17.11
C GLY A 335 -14.41 -11.53 16.47
N GLU A 336 -13.10 -11.39 16.21
CA GLU A 336 -12.48 -10.19 15.66
C GLU A 336 -13.16 -9.70 14.38
N ARG A 337 -13.50 -10.64 13.48
CA ARG A 337 -14.17 -10.37 12.21
C ARG A 337 -15.50 -9.63 12.40
N ILE A 338 -16.35 -10.16 13.29
CA ILE A 338 -17.70 -9.61 13.56
C ILE A 338 -17.61 -8.28 14.31
N GLN A 339 -16.72 -8.19 15.31
CA GLN A 339 -16.49 -6.97 16.06
C GLN A 339 -16.01 -5.83 15.16
N LYS A 340 -15.02 -6.07 14.29
CA LYS A 340 -14.52 -5.07 13.33
C LYS A 340 -15.62 -4.57 12.39
N ALA A 341 -16.47 -5.47 11.90
CA ALA A 341 -17.55 -5.09 11.01
C ALA A 341 -18.65 -4.28 11.74
N ALA A 342 -18.95 -4.59 13.01
CA ALA A 342 -19.85 -3.79 13.85
C ALA A 342 -19.27 -2.40 14.15
N GLU A 343 -18.01 -2.33 14.57
CA GLU A 343 -17.28 -1.09 14.83
C GLU A 343 -17.23 -0.19 13.59
N ALA A 344 -16.92 -0.76 12.43
CA ALA A 344 -16.88 -0.02 11.17
C ALA A 344 -18.24 0.62 10.85
N LYS A 345 -19.34 -0.10 11.07
CA LYS A 345 -20.68 0.42 10.85
C LYS A 345 -21.06 1.51 11.86
N VAL A 346 -20.82 1.28 13.15
CA VAL A 346 -21.03 2.29 14.20
C VAL A 346 -20.22 3.56 13.93
N LYS A 347 -18.96 3.41 13.52
CA LYS A 347 -18.08 4.54 13.15
C LYS A 347 -18.63 5.35 11.99
N LYS A 348 -19.25 4.68 11.00
CA LYS A 348 -19.79 5.32 9.81
C LYS A 348 -21.15 5.99 10.06
N GLU A 349 -22.05 5.35 10.80
CA GLU A 349 -23.46 5.77 10.88
C GLU A 349 -23.83 6.46 12.20
N VAL A 350 -23.18 6.08 13.30
CA VAL A 350 -23.54 6.54 14.66
C VAL A 350 -22.64 7.67 15.11
N LEU A 351 -21.33 7.51 15.01
CA LEU A 351 -20.37 8.47 15.56
C LEU A 351 -20.52 9.90 15.01
N PRO A 352 -20.82 10.14 13.72
CA PRO A 352 -21.07 11.50 13.23
C PRO A 352 -22.23 12.20 13.95
N LYS A 353 -23.36 11.50 14.11
CA LYS A 353 -24.55 12.02 14.80
C LYS A 353 -24.30 12.24 16.29
N TRP A 354 -23.58 11.32 16.92
CA TRP A 354 -23.17 11.46 18.32
C TRP A 354 -22.24 12.68 18.51
N ARG A 355 -21.27 12.92 17.61
CA ARG A 355 -20.38 14.09 17.67
C ARG A 355 -21.16 15.40 17.59
N GLU A 356 -22.17 15.47 16.72
CA GLU A 356 -23.05 16.64 16.60
C GLU A 356 -23.85 16.90 17.88
N ALA A 357 -24.46 15.85 18.45
CA ALA A 357 -25.15 15.92 19.74
C ALA A 357 -24.20 16.39 20.85
N ARG A 358 -23.00 15.83 20.90
CA ARG A 358 -21.97 16.18 21.88
C ARG A 358 -21.52 17.64 21.75
N ALA A 359 -21.26 18.12 20.54
CA ALA A 359 -20.90 19.52 20.30
C ALA A 359 -22.02 20.47 20.73
N THR A 360 -23.28 20.10 20.47
CA THR A 360 -24.45 20.85 20.94
C THR A 360 -24.55 20.87 22.47
N ALA A 361 -24.31 19.73 23.13
CA ALA A 361 -24.28 19.64 24.60
C ALA A 361 -23.18 20.53 25.20
N ALA A 362 -21.97 20.45 24.65
CA ALA A 362 -20.82 21.24 25.09
C ALA A 362 -21.06 22.74 24.89
N LYS A 363 -21.66 23.14 23.75
CA LYS A 363 -22.09 24.52 23.51
C LYS A 363 -23.07 24.99 24.58
N ARG A 364 -24.14 24.23 24.85
CA ARG A 364 -25.12 24.59 25.89
C ARG A 364 -24.47 24.72 27.26
N GLN A 365 -23.59 23.77 27.61
CA GLN A 365 -22.86 23.82 28.87
C GLN A 365 -21.96 25.07 28.97
N ALA A 366 -21.25 25.42 27.89
CA ALA A 366 -20.43 26.63 27.85
C ALA A 366 -21.27 27.90 27.95
N ASP A 367 -22.35 28.01 27.17
CA ASP A 367 -23.26 29.16 27.14
C ASP A 367 -23.96 29.35 28.51
N ASP A 368 -24.33 28.25 29.21
CA ASP A 368 -24.92 28.28 30.55
C ASP A 368 -23.90 28.66 31.64
N THR A 369 -22.64 28.26 31.48
CA THR A 369 -21.57 28.50 32.46
C THR A 369 -20.98 29.91 32.31
N TRP A 370 -20.82 30.36 31.08
CA TRP A 370 -20.21 31.64 30.72
C TRP A 370 -21.07 32.40 29.69
N PRO A 371 -22.26 32.89 30.09
CA PRO A 371 -23.17 33.57 29.17
C PRO A 371 -22.53 34.80 28.50
N THR A 372 -21.73 35.55 29.25
CA THR A 372 -21.06 36.76 28.76
C THR A 372 -19.89 36.47 27.81
N LEU A 373 -19.31 35.26 27.84
CA LEU A 373 -18.34 34.84 26.82
C LEU A 373 -19.08 34.42 25.55
N ALA A 374 -20.20 33.71 25.68
CA ALA A 374 -20.96 33.20 24.56
C ALA A 374 -21.59 34.29 23.69
N ASP A 375 -22.03 35.40 24.29
CA ASP A 375 -22.61 36.56 23.58
C ASP A 375 -21.57 37.64 23.24
N GLY A 376 -20.29 37.42 23.58
CA GLY A 376 -19.19 38.34 23.33
C GLY A 376 -19.23 39.63 24.15
N THR A 377 -20.09 39.74 25.16
CA THR A 377 -20.20 40.95 25.98
C THR A 377 -19.12 41.06 27.05
N TRP A 378 -18.44 39.96 27.37
CA TRP A 378 -17.29 39.97 28.27
C TRP A 378 -16.04 40.51 27.57
N PHE A 379 -15.29 41.36 28.28
CA PHE A 379 -13.99 41.86 27.84
C PHE A 379 -13.05 42.03 29.04
N PRO A 380 -11.73 41.90 28.86
CA PRO A 380 -10.78 42.01 29.95
C PRO A 380 -10.72 43.45 30.50
N PRO A 381 -10.48 43.64 31.81
CA PRO A 381 -10.19 44.95 32.39
C PRO A 381 -9.00 45.62 31.69
N ALA A 382 -9.04 46.94 31.51
CA ALA A 382 -8.04 47.68 30.74
C ALA A 382 -6.60 47.49 31.28
N ASP A 383 -6.41 47.55 32.61
CA ASP A 383 -5.10 47.34 33.24
C ASP A 383 -4.56 45.93 32.95
N LEU A 384 -5.42 44.91 33.04
CA LEU A 384 -5.04 43.53 32.77
C LEU A 384 -4.71 43.31 31.29
N ALA A 385 -5.51 43.88 30.40
CA ALA A 385 -5.28 43.78 28.96
C ALA A 385 -3.93 44.41 28.55
N ASP A 386 -3.60 45.58 29.11
CA ASP A 386 -2.31 46.24 28.91
C ASP A 386 -1.15 45.40 29.46
N ASP A 387 -1.27 44.92 30.70
CA ASP A 387 -0.23 44.13 31.37
C ASP A 387 0.04 42.83 30.61
N ILE A 388 -0.98 42.16 30.09
CA ILE A 388 -0.85 40.92 29.31
C ILE A 388 -0.27 41.22 27.92
N THR A 389 -0.71 42.30 27.27
CA THR A 389 -0.24 42.70 25.93
C THR A 389 1.23 43.13 25.94
N ALA A 390 1.70 43.73 27.04
CA ALA A 390 3.09 44.14 27.19
C ALA A 390 4.08 42.99 27.41
N ARG A 391 3.60 41.76 27.67
CA ARG A 391 4.46 40.59 27.88
C ARG A 391 5.01 40.05 26.56
N SER A 392 6.28 39.64 26.57
CA SER A 392 6.92 38.99 25.43
C SER A 392 6.28 37.64 25.05
N ASP A 393 5.56 37.00 25.98
CA ASP A 393 4.88 35.73 25.81
C ASP A 393 3.34 35.85 25.86
N TYR A 394 2.77 36.90 25.28
CA TYR A 394 1.32 37.18 25.21
C TYR A 394 0.44 35.92 25.06
N ALA A 395 0.69 35.11 24.03
CA ALA A 395 -0.14 33.93 23.74
C ALA A 395 -0.10 32.88 24.86
N LYS A 396 1.02 32.77 25.58
CA LYS A 396 1.14 31.89 26.74
C LYS A 396 0.41 32.48 27.95
N SER A 397 0.60 33.77 28.19
CA SER A 397 -0.06 34.48 29.28
C SER A 397 -1.60 34.45 29.17
N VAL A 398 -2.15 34.54 27.95
CA VAL A 398 -3.58 34.38 27.67
C VAL A 398 -4.04 32.93 27.88
N LYS A 399 -3.25 31.92 27.47
CA LYS A 399 -3.59 30.51 27.74
C LYS A 399 -3.67 30.18 29.23
N GLU A 400 -2.91 30.89 30.05
CA GLU A 400 -2.89 30.74 31.51
C GLU A 400 -3.95 31.63 32.21
N TRP A 401 -4.95 32.14 31.48
CA TRP A 401 -5.96 33.08 32.01
C TRP A 401 -6.66 32.59 33.29
N ARG A 402 -6.89 31.28 33.42
CA ARG A 402 -7.53 30.67 34.62
C ARG A 402 -6.72 30.85 35.90
N SER A 403 -5.41 31.12 35.79
CA SER A 403 -4.52 31.38 36.93
C SER A 403 -4.42 32.87 37.30
N LEU A 404 -4.97 33.76 36.47
CA LEU A 404 -4.90 35.20 36.70
C LEU A 404 -5.89 35.60 37.80
N ALA A 405 -5.37 36.23 38.87
CA ALA A 405 -6.19 36.65 40.00
C ALA A 405 -7.35 37.59 39.60
N ALA A 406 -7.13 38.45 38.59
CA ALA A 406 -8.13 39.36 38.04
C ALA A 406 -9.28 38.64 37.33
N LEU A 407 -9.10 37.37 36.91
CA LEU A 407 -10.09 36.57 36.19
C LEU A 407 -10.67 35.43 37.04
N LYS A 408 -10.41 35.44 38.36
CA LYS A 408 -10.86 34.37 39.27
C LYS A 408 -12.38 34.13 39.20
N ILE A 409 -13.19 35.18 39.11
CA ILE A 409 -14.66 35.07 39.00
C ILE A 409 -15.05 34.29 37.72
N LEU A 410 -14.36 34.56 36.61
CA LEU A 410 -14.60 33.88 35.34
C LEU A 410 -14.11 32.43 35.39
N ALA A 411 -12.96 32.19 36.01
CA ALA A 411 -12.36 30.87 36.16
C ALA A 411 -13.15 29.95 37.11
N ASP A 412 -13.72 30.52 38.18
CA ASP A 412 -14.51 29.79 39.19
C ASP A 412 -16.00 29.65 38.82
N ALA A 413 -16.46 30.28 37.73
CA ALA A 413 -17.85 30.21 37.24
C ALA A 413 -18.44 28.79 37.13
N PRO A 414 -17.67 27.74 36.77
CA PRO A 414 -18.18 26.36 36.77
C PRO A 414 -18.59 25.85 38.16
N ASN A 415 -18.18 26.52 39.25
CA ASN A 415 -18.51 26.18 40.63
C ASN A 415 -18.21 24.71 40.99
N GLY A 416 -17.11 24.17 40.45
CA GLY A 416 -16.71 22.77 40.66
C GLY A 416 -17.53 21.73 39.87
N ARG A 417 -18.43 22.16 38.97
CA ARG A 417 -19.12 21.24 38.06
C ARG A 417 -18.16 20.72 36.99
N PRO A 418 -18.21 19.42 36.66
CA PRO A 418 -17.38 18.85 35.61
C PRO A 418 -17.80 19.40 34.24
N LEU A 419 -16.83 19.91 33.49
CA LEU A 419 -17.03 20.45 32.16
C LEU A 419 -16.59 19.44 31.10
N MET A 420 -17.27 19.49 29.95
CA MET A 420 -16.81 18.80 28.75
C MET A 420 -15.58 19.51 28.19
N GLU A 421 -14.61 18.76 27.68
CA GLU A 421 -13.38 19.35 27.15
C GLU A 421 -13.61 20.35 26.01
N GLU A 422 -14.67 20.15 25.21
CA GLU A 422 -15.06 21.09 24.17
C GLU A 422 -15.66 22.38 24.73
N ALA A 423 -16.37 22.31 25.87
CA ALA A 423 -16.88 23.49 26.56
C ALA A 423 -15.73 24.30 27.18
N ASP A 424 -14.78 23.62 27.80
CA ASP A 424 -13.55 24.23 28.33
C ASP A 424 -12.71 24.88 27.23
N SER A 425 -12.46 24.15 26.13
CA SER A 425 -11.68 24.65 25.00
C SER A 425 -12.36 25.84 24.31
N ARG A 426 -13.70 25.90 24.35
CA ARG A 426 -14.43 27.04 23.84
C ARG A 426 -14.20 28.28 24.70
N ALA A 427 -14.32 28.16 26.02
CA ALA A 427 -14.03 29.27 26.93
C ALA A 427 -12.61 29.82 26.73
N ASP A 428 -11.63 28.94 26.54
CA ASP A 428 -10.26 29.33 26.20
C ASP A 428 -10.16 30.15 24.92
N SER A 429 -10.89 29.75 23.90
CA SER A 429 -10.89 30.42 22.60
C SER A 429 -11.59 31.79 22.67
N GLU A 430 -12.72 31.88 23.38
CA GLU A 430 -13.46 33.15 23.55
C GLU A 430 -12.68 34.15 24.39
N VAL A 431 -12.02 33.70 25.47
CA VAL A 431 -11.15 34.58 26.28
C VAL A 431 -9.98 35.09 25.44
N ALA A 432 -9.34 34.21 24.65
CA ALA A 432 -8.27 34.62 23.77
C ALA A 432 -8.73 35.64 22.72
N ALA A 433 -9.90 35.44 22.12
CA ALA A 433 -10.49 36.38 21.17
C ALA A 433 -10.76 37.75 21.81
N ALA A 434 -11.28 37.79 23.03
CA ALA A 434 -11.51 39.04 23.76
C ALA A 434 -10.19 39.80 24.07
N PHE A 435 -9.12 39.08 24.43
CA PHE A 435 -7.79 39.70 24.58
C PHE A 435 -7.21 40.19 23.24
N ASP A 436 -7.45 39.48 22.13
CA ASP A 436 -7.00 39.91 20.80
C ASP A 436 -7.72 41.19 20.33
N ILE A 437 -9.01 41.34 20.67
CA ILE A 437 -9.77 42.58 20.47
C ILE A 437 -9.16 43.71 21.30
N ALA A 438 -8.87 43.47 22.58
CA ALA A 438 -8.25 44.47 23.45
C ALA A 438 -6.86 44.89 22.95
N ARG A 439 -6.04 43.94 22.49
CA ARG A 439 -4.73 44.21 21.88
C ARG A 439 -4.86 45.07 20.63
N SER A 440 -5.86 44.79 19.80
CA SER A 440 -6.16 45.57 18.59
C SER A 440 -6.58 47.00 18.95
N ALA A 441 -7.39 47.17 20.01
CA ALA A 441 -7.76 48.47 20.54
C ALA A 441 -6.55 49.27 21.05
N ILE A 442 -5.66 48.64 21.83
CA ILE A 442 -4.42 49.27 22.32
C ILE A 442 -3.54 49.74 21.16
N ALA A 443 -3.36 48.89 20.14
CA ALA A 443 -2.56 49.24 18.96
C ALA A 443 -3.17 50.41 18.18
N ALA A 444 -4.49 50.39 17.96
CA ALA A 444 -5.20 51.45 17.25
C ALA A 444 -5.14 52.79 17.99
N GLN A 445 -5.41 52.79 19.30
CA GLN A 445 -5.28 54.00 20.12
C GLN A 445 -3.85 54.55 20.11
N ASN A 446 -2.83 53.68 20.22
CA ASN A 446 -1.44 54.11 20.14
C ASN A 446 -1.05 54.71 18.77
N ALA A 447 -1.63 54.21 17.67
CA ALA A 447 -1.42 54.75 16.33
C ALA A 447 -2.11 56.12 16.16
N ILE A 448 -3.27 56.32 16.76
CA ILE A 448 -3.94 57.64 16.81
C ILE A 448 -3.07 58.65 17.54
N VAL A 449 -2.46 58.27 18.67
CA VAL A 449 -1.54 59.15 19.42
C VAL A 449 -0.36 59.56 18.53
N ASP A 450 0.25 58.62 17.80
CA ASP A 450 1.36 58.92 16.88
C ASP A 450 0.93 59.88 15.76
N GLY A 451 -0.25 59.64 15.16
CA GLY A 451 -0.80 60.50 14.10
C GLY A 451 -1.20 61.90 14.58
N SER A 452 -1.45 62.08 15.88
CA SER A 452 -1.86 63.36 16.46
C SER A 452 -0.69 64.31 16.74
N HIS A 453 0.56 63.84 16.64
CA HIS A 453 1.76 64.62 16.99
C HIS A 453 1.85 65.95 16.25
N ALA A 454 1.86 65.92 14.91
CA ALA A 454 2.06 67.11 14.08
C ALA A 454 0.94 68.15 14.26
N GLN A 455 -0.31 67.68 14.36
CA GLN A 455 -1.47 68.54 14.57
C GLN A 455 -1.41 69.25 15.92
N VAL A 456 -1.10 68.51 17.01
CA VAL A 456 -1.02 69.11 18.35
C VAL A 456 0.22 69.99 18.49
N LEU A 457 1.36 69.64 17.89
CA LEU A 457 2.55 70.50 17.85
C LEU A 457 2.26 71.84 17.16
N ALA A 458 1.58 71.82 16.01
CA ALA A 458 1.18 73.02 15.28
C ALA A 458 0.23 73.90 16.10
N GLU A 459 -0.79 73.30 16.73
CA GLU A 459 -1.74 74.00 17.60
C GLU A 459 -1.05 74.56 18.86
N ALA A 460 -0.11 73.83 19.45
CA ALA A 460 0.63 74.27 20.63
C ALA A 460 1.63 75.40 20.30
N LYS A 461 2.32 75.33 19.15
CA LYS A 461 3.16 76.44 18.62
C LYS A 461 2.31 77.68 18.33
N LYS A 462 1.14 77.52 17.73
CA LYS A 462 0.18 78.62 17.49
C LYS A 462 -0.27 79.30 18.79
N ARG A 463 -0.51 78.54 19.85
CA ARG A 463 -0.86 79.07 21.18
C ARG A 463 0.32 79.73 21.90
N LYS A 464 1.54 79.27 21.67
CA LYS A 464 2.78 79.90 22.16
C LYS A 464 3.04 81.25 21.47
N ASP A 465 2.82 81.33 20.16
CA ASP A 465 3.07 82.53 19.36
C ASP A 465 1.91 83.56 19.43
N SER A 466 0.81 83.23 20.10
CA SER A 466 -0.37 84.10 20.25
C SER A 466 -0.28 85.00 21.48
N PHE A 467 -0.50 86.31 21.29
CA PHE A 467 -0.47 87.34 22.34
C PHE A 467 -1.56 87.17 23.42
N TRP A 468 -2.66 86.50 23.08
CA TRP A 468 -3.86 86.41 23.94
C TRP A 468 -3.96 85.11 24.73
N THR A 469 -3.07 84.14 24.48
CA THR A 469 -3.12 82.80 25.09
C THR A 469 -1.86 82.52 25.89
N ARG A 470 -2.02 81.92 27.08
CA ARG A 470 -0.89 81.47 27.88
C ARG A 470 -0.15 80.33 27.17
N THR A 471 1.18 80.39 27.17
CA THR A 471 2.03 79.31 26.65
C THR A 471 1.60 77.97 27.24
N PRO A 472 1.30 76.95 26.40
CA PRO A 472 0.85 75.65 26.88
C PRO A 472 1.89 75.01 27.82
N ASP A 473 1.45 74.55 28.99
CA ASP A 473 2.26 73.70 29.88
C ASP A 473 2.05 72.20 29.55
N LEU A 474 2.84 71.33 30.18
CA LEU A 474 2.74 69.88 29.96
C LEU A 474 1.32 69.35 30.15
N LYS A 475 0.60 69.85 31.17
CA LYS A 475 -0.78 69.46 31.46
C LYS A 475 -1.74 69.85 30.33
N THR A 476 -1.55 71.04 29.75
CA THR A 476 -2.33 71.52 28.60
C THR A 476 -2.06 70.67 27.36
N ILE A 477 -0.81 70.32 27.07
CA ILE A 477 -0.44 69.48 25.92
C ILE A 477 -0.97 68.05 26.08
N VAL A 478 -0.86 67.46 27.28
CA VAL A 478 -1.48 66.16 27.61
C VAL A 478 -2.99 66.22 27.39
N GLY A 479 -3.66 67.31 27.81
CA GLY A 479 -5.09 67.50 27.58
C GLY A 479 -5.45 67.55 26.09
N LEU A 480 -4.67 68.27 25.27
CA LEU A 480 -4.87 68.35 23.82
C LEU A 480 -4.70 67.00 23.13
N LEU A 481 -3.64 66.25 23.44
CA LEU A 481 -3.41 64.92 22.89
C LEU A 481 -4.48 63.92 23.35
N THR A 482 -4.90 63.99 24.62
CA THR A 482 -5.97 63.12 25.15
C THR A 482 -7.27 63.37 24.42
N GLN A 483 -7.70 64.63 24.28
CA GLN A 483 -8.93 64.98 23.57
C GLN A 483 -8.88 64.54 22.10
N ALA A 484 -7.79 64.85 21.39
CA ALA A 484 -7.63 64.44 19.99
C ALA A 484 -7.68 62.92 19.81
N THR A 485 -7.08 62.18 20.76
CA THR A 485 -7.08 60.72 20.75
C THR A 485 -8.48 60.16 21.03
N GLU A 486 -9.19 60.69 22.02
CA GLU A 486 -10.55 60.25 22.37
C GLU A 486 -11.56 60.54 21.25
N GLU A 487 -11.50 61.71 20.62
CA GLU A 487 -12.39 62.08 19.50
C GLU A 487 -12.16 61.18 18.27
N SER A 488 -10.90 60.98 17.90
CA SER A 488 -10.53 60.11 16.77
C SER A 488 -10.86 58.64 17.06
N TRP A 489 -10.65 58.19 18.30
CA TRP A 489 -11.00 56.84 18.72
C TRP A 489 -12.51 56.62 18.71
N GLU A 490 -13.31 57.54 19.25
CA GLU A 490 -14.78 57.39 19.25
C GLU A 490 -15.35 57.33 17.81
N ALA A 491 -14.76 58.08 16.87
CA ALA A 491 -15.18 58.07 15.47
C ALA A 491 -14.83 56.78 14.72
N SER A 492 -13.75 56.09 15.10
CA SER A 492 -13.21 54.94 14.35
C SER A 492 -13.39 53.58 15.05
N ARG A 493 -13.54 53.55 16.38
CA ARG A 493 -13.51 52.36 17.25
C ARG A 493 -14.37 51.20 16.77
N LEU A 494 -15.65 51.43 16.52
CA LEU A 494 -16.57 50.35 16.16
C LEU A 494 -16.18 49.69 14.84
N ASN A 495 -15.70 50.48 13.87
CA ASN A 495 -15.25 49.98 12.58
C ASN A 495 -13.87 49.31 12.69
N THR A 496 -13.03 49.73 13.62
CA THR A 496 -11.72 49.11 13.88
C THR A 496 -11.86 47.75 14.58
N LEU A 497 -12.68 47.65 15.62
CA LEU A 497 -12.83 46.43 16.42
C LEU A 497 -13.82 45.44 15.82
N TRP A 498 -14.88 45.94 15.18
CA TRP A 498 -15.91 45.12 14.54
C TRP A 498 -16.30 45.70 13.16
N PRO A 499 -15.47 45.44 12.13
CA PRO A 499 -15.76 45.87 10.75
C PRO A 499 -17.07 45.29 10.22
N ASP A 500 -17.41 44.08 10.66
CA ASP A 500 -18.67 43.39 10.35
C ASP A 500 -19.71 43.68 11.44
N GLU A 501 -20.78 44.37 11.07
CA GLU A 501 -21.87 44.75 11.99
C GLU A 501 -22.58 43.51 12.58
N ALA A 502 -22.64 42.40 11.84
CA ALA A 502 -23.28 41.17 12.31
C ALA A 502 -22.52 40.48 13.45
N LYS A 503 -21.24 40.84 13.66
CA LYS A 503 -20.38 40.28 14.72
C LYS A 503 -20.21 41.20 15.92
N ARG A 504 -20.93 42.33 15.96
CA ARG A 504 -20.85 43.29 17.06
C ARG A 504 -21.56 42.74 18.31
N PRO A 505 -20.90 42.68 19.47
CA PRO A 505 -21.57 42.33 20.72
C PRO A 505 -22.56 43.43 21.14
N ALA A 506 -23.56 43.07 21.95
CA ALA A 506 -24.61 44.00 22.35
C ALA A 506 -24.10 45.25 23.10
N ASN A 507 -22.98 45.13 23.82
CA ASN A 507 -22.33 46.23 24.54
C ASN A 507 -21.11 46.82 23.80
N ALA A 508 -20.97 46.60 22.49
CA ALA A 508 -19.84 47.11 21.68
C ALA A 508 -19.59 48.62 21.85
N ALA A 509 -20.66 49.41 22.04
CA ALA A 509 -20.57 50.85 22.26
C ALA A 509 -19.85 51.25 23.55
N GLU A 510 -19.74 50.36 24.54
CA GLU A 510 -19.06 50.61 25.81
C GLU A 510 -17.69 49.92 25.89
N GLN A 511 -17.51 48.82 25.15
CA GLN A 511 -16.24 48.08 25.15
C GLN A 511 -15.08 48.96 24.66
N HIS A 512 -13.99 48.95 25.44
CA HIS A 512 -12.73 49.65 25.15
C HIS A 512 -12.89 51.13 24.76
N LYS A 513 -13.93 51.81 25.27
CA LYS A 513 -14.17 53.25 25.02
C LYS A 513 -13.09 54.13 25.64
N ALA A 514 -12.69 53.81 26.87
CA ALA A 514 -11.66 54.56 27.59
C ALA A 514 -10.25 54.27 27.04
N LEU A 515 -9.36 55.27 27.16
CA LEU A 515 -7.95 55.08 26.83
C LEU A 515 -7.26 54.14 27.82
N PHE A 516 -6.49 53.19 27.29
CA PHE A 516 -5.70 52.25 28.07
C PHE A 516 -4.55 52.97 28.84
N PRO A 517 -4.14 52.46 30.01
CA PRO A 517 -3.01 53.01 30.78
C PRO A 517 -1.72 53.23 29.98
N SER A 518 -1.36 52.30 29.09
CA SER A 518 -0.18 52.36 28.22
C SER A 518 -0.28 53.51 27.22
N VAL A 519 -1.47 53.74 26.66
CA VAL A 519 -1.78 54.85 25.75
C VAL A 519 -1.69 56.18 26.49
N ARG A 520 -2.23 56.27 27.71
CA ARG A 520 -2.10 57.48 28.56
C ARG A 520 -0.63 57.81 28.86
N ARG A 521 0.18 56.80 29.19
CA ARG A 521 1.64 56.97 29.37
C ARG A 521 2.32 57.44 28.08
N LYS A 522 1.92 56.90 26.93
CA LYS A 522 2.45 57.34 25.63
C LYS A 522 2.08 58.80 25.32
N ILE A 523 0.86 59.22 25.62
CA ILE A 523 0.43 60.62 25.52
C ILE A 523 1.31 61.52 26.40
N GLU A 524 1.60 61.11 27.64
CA GLU A 524 2.48 61.88 28.52
C GLU A 524 3.91 61.99 27.98
N LEU A 525 4.46 60.91 27.41
CA LEU A 525 5.79 60.91 26.80
C LEU A 525 5.82 61.83 25.56
N LEU A 526 4.84 61.68 24.67
CA LEU A 526 4.75 62.50 23.46
C LEU A 526 4.51 63.98 23.79
N ALA A 527 3.74 64.28 24.83
CA ALA A 527 3.54 65.65 25.31
C ALA A 527 4.85 66.29 25.80
N ARG A 528 5.75 65.52 26.43
CA ARG A 528 7.10 66.00 26.80
C ARG A 528 7.94 66.29 25.56
N THR A 529 7.91 65.41 24.56
CA THR A 529 8.59 65.63 23.28
C THR A 529 8.09 66.89 22.59
N ILE A 530 6.77 67.09 22.49
CA ILE A 530 6.18 68.33 21.93
C ILE A 530 6.65 69.56 22.72
N LEU A 531 6.68 69.50 24.05
CA LEU A 531 7.13 70.61 24.88
C LEU A 531 8.62 70.92 24.66
N GLU A 532 9.45 69.90 24.48
CA GLU A 532 10.88 70.05 24.12
C GLU A 532 11.03 70.69 22.74
N GLU A 533 10.36 70.16 21.70
CA GLU A 533 10.37 70.67 20.33
C GLU A 533 9.81 72.10 20.21
N MET A 534 8.84 72.46 21.06
CA MET A 534 8.35 73.83 21.12
C MET A 534 9.41 74.79 21.67
N ASN A 535 10.33 74.31 22.50
CA ASN A 535 11.36 75.12 23.16
C ASN A 535 12.70 75.12 22.43
N GLU A 536 12.83 74.38 21.32
CA GLU A 536 13.97 74.51 20.41
C GLU A 536 14.00 75.91 19.78
N PRO A 537 15.19 76.55 19.69
CA PRO A 537 15.32 77.88 19.09
C PRO A 537 14.98 77.82 17.59
N LYS A 538 14.13 78.74 17.11
CA LYS A 538 13.82 78.87 15.67
C LYS A 538 15.14 79.15 14.92
N PRO A 539 15.50 78.40 13.86
CA PRO A 539 16.65 78.74 13.03
C PRO A 539 16.42 80.12 12.40
N GLU A 540 17.44 80.99 12.47
CA GLU A 540 17.41 82.32 11.84
C GLU A 540 17.25 82.15 10.32
N ASN A 541 16.16 82.68 9.76
CA ASN A 541 15.99 82.78 8.32
C ASN A 541 17.03 83.76 7.76
N GLU A 542 18.04 83.26 7.05
CA GLU A 542 18.85 84.07 6.15
C GLU A 542 17.96 84.61 5.02
N GLU A 543 17.74 85.92 4.98
CA GLU A 543 17.08 86.60 3.87
C GLU A 543 17.93 86.43 2.60
N LYS A 544 17.40 85.72 1.60
CA LYS A 544 17.89 85.81 0.21
C LYS A 544 17.45 87.16 -0.39
N PRO A 545 18.30 87.85 -1.16
CA PRO A 545 18.01 89.16 -1.72
C PRO A 545 16.93 89.10 -2.82
N GLU A 546 16.09 90.14 -2.90
CA GLU A 546 15.00 90.30 -3.87
C GLU A 546 15.51 90.42 -5.32
N ASP A 547 14.95 89.63 -6.24
CA ASP A 547 15.10 89.80 -7.69
C ASP A 547 14.18 90.93 -8.23
N PRO A 548 14.59 91.67 -9.29
CA PRO A 548 13.80 92.75 -9.89
C PRO A 548 12.67 92.23 -10.82
N PRO A 549 11.66 93.05 -11.19
CA PRO A 549 10.34 92.58 -11.58
C PRO A 549 10.22 92.03 -13.02
N ASP A 550 9.25 91.13 -13.16
CA ASP A 550 8.92 90.25 -14.30
C ASP A 550 8.80 90.92 -15.69
N GLU A 551 9.44 90.30 -16.68
CA GLU A 551 9.05 90.36 -18.10
C GLU A 551 8.27 89.08 -18.49
N PRO A 552 7.34 89.14 -19.46
CA PRO A 552 6.31 88.13 -19.66
C PRO A 552 6.82 86.83 -20.32
N GLN A 553 6.20 85.72 -19.90
CA GLN A 553 6.44 84.33 -20.31
C GLN A 553 6.52 84.08 -21.83
N PRO A 554 7.25 83.01 -22.21
CA PRO A 554 6.67 82.03 -23.12
C PRO A 554 6.78 80.58 -22.63
N ASP A 555 5.67 79.87 -22.84
CA ASP A 555 5.44 78.44 -23.04
C ASP A 555 5.94 77.38 -22.02
N GLU A 556 4.92 76.72 -21.43
CA GLU A 556 4.99 75.46 -20.71
C GLU A 556 5.77 74.41 -21.52
N THR A 557 6.85 73.92 -20.93
CA THR A 557 7.43 72.63 -21.30
C THR A 557 6.87 71.60 -20.30
N PRO A 558 6.26 70.48 -20.73
CA PRO A 558 5.73 69.51 -19.78
C PRO A 558 6.90 68.84 -19.04
N GLU A 559 6.92 68.90 -17.72
CA GLU A 559 7.72 67.99 -16.90
C GLU A 559 7.25 66.56 -17.15
N GLU A 560 8.20 65.70 -17.52
CA GLU A 560 7.99 64.26 -17.68
C GLU A 560 7.47 63.65 -16.35
N PRO A 561 6.50 62.71 -16.41
CA PRO A 561 6.08 62.00 -15.21
C PRO A 561 7.23 61.15 -14.67
N GLU A 562 7.51 61.24 -13.37
CA GLU A 562 8.36 60.28 -12.67
C GLU A 562 7.81 58.86 -12.92
N GLU A 563 8.57 58.02 -13.64
CA GLU A 563 8.26 56.60 -13.79
C GLU A 563 8.31 55.92 -12.41
N VAL A 564 7.13 55.75 -11.80
CA VAL A 564 6.97 54.90 -10.62
C VAL A 564 7.26 53.45 -11.04
N MET A 565 8.43 52.93 -10.69
CA MET A 565 8.77 51.53 -10.93
C MET A 565 7.92 50.61 -10.04
N GLU A 566 6.84 50.06 -10.59
CA GLU A 566 6.02 49.05 -9.92
C GLU A 566 6.66 47.66 -10.01
N PHE A 567 6.86 47.02 -8.85
CA PHE A 567 7.30 45.63 -8.73
C PHE A 567 6.14 44.76 -8.25
N GLU A 568 5.86 43.67 -8.96
CA GLU A 568 4.84 42.68 -8.58
C GLU A 568 5.52 41.40 -8.08
N ILE A 569 5.12 40.91 -6.90
CA ILE A 569 5.55 39.61 -6.39
C ILE A 569 4.43 38.60 -6.65
N SER A 570 4.71 37.59 -7.48
CA SER A 570 3.76 36.50 -7.75
C SER A 570 4.25 35.20 -7.11
N VAL A 571 3.40 34.58 -6.29
CA VAL A 571 3.66 33.29 -5.63
C VAL A 571 2.79 32.22 -6.26
N ARG A 572 3.41 31.13 -6.72
CA ARG A 572 2.71 29.98 -7.30
C ARG A 572 3.11 28.70 -6.59
N ARG A 573 2.14 27.83 -6.36
CA ARG A 573 2.37 26.51 -5.77
C ARG A 573 2.30 25.44 -6.84
N ALA A 574 3.37 24.68 -7.01
CA ALA A 574 3.46 23.55 -7.93
C ALA A 574 3.76 22.29 -7.13
N GLY A 575 2.70 21.56 -6.73
CA GLY A 575 2.82 20.36 -5.91
C GLY A 575 3.41 20.63 -4.52
N ASN A 576 4.59 20.06 -4.25
CA ASN A 576 5.31 20.19 -2.97
C ASN A 576 6.30 21.35 -2.92
N GLU A 577 6.34 22.17 -3.97
CA GLU A 577 7.23 23.33 -4.09
C GLU A 577 6.41 24.62 -4.25
N VAL A 578 6.99 25.72 -3.78
CA VAL A 578 6.49 27.07 -3.93
C VAL A 578 7.51 27.85 -4.74
N GLU A 579 7.06 28.47 -5.81
CA GLU A 579 7.82 29.37 -6.66
C GLU A 579 7.42 30.81 -6.33
N VAL A 580 8.41 31.63 -5.99
CA VAL A 580 8.26 33.06 -5.75
C VAL A 580 8.96 33.81 -6.88
N LEU A 581 8.23 34.65 -7.60
CA LEU A 581 8.74 35.44 -8.72
C LEU A 581 8.60 36.94 -8.41
N LEU A 582 9.66 37.69 -8.67
CA LEU A 582 9.65 39.15 -8.71
C LEU A 582 9.54 39.60 -10.16
N LYS A 583 8.55 40.43 -10.49
CA LYS A 583 8.35 40.99 -11.82
C LYS A 583 8.42 42.51 -11.80
N GLN A 584 8.94 43.08 -12.88
CA GLN A 584 8.87 44.49 -13.19
C GLN A 584 8.16 44.60 -14.55
N GLY A 585 6.88 44.99 -14.54
CA GLY A 585 5.99 44.80 -15.68
C GLY A 585 5.89 43.32 -16.10
N GLU A 586 6.12 43.03 -17.39
CA GLU A 586 6.07 41.65 -17.91
C GLU A 586 7.37 40.85 -17.71
N LYS A 587 8.45 41.48 -17.22
CA LYS A 587 9.77 40.85 -17.11
C LYS A 587 9.99 40.29 -15.70
N VAL A 588 10.38 39.01 -15.61
CA VAL A 588 10.83 38.39 -14.35
C VAL A 588 12.24 38.87 -14.03
N VAL A 589 12.41 39.47 -12.85
CA VAL A 589 13.66 40.06 -12.39
C VAL A 589 14.41 39.13 -11.44
N GLU A 590 13.70 38.35 -10.62
CA GLU A 590 14.28 37.34 -9.73
C GLU A 590 13.28 36.19 -9.52
N SER A 591 13.77 34.96 -9.38
CA SER A 591 12.96 33.78 -9.04
C SER A 591 13.59 32.91 -7.96
N ALA A 592 12.76 32.31 -7.12
CA ALA A 592 13.16 31.34 -6.12
C ALA A 592 12.12 30.24 -6.00
N THR A 593 12.55 28.99 -6.23
CA THR A 593 11.71 27.80 -6.03
C THR A 593 12.21 27.05 -4.80
N VAL A 594 11.31 26.82 -3.85
CA VAL A 594 11.61 26.22 -2.56
C VAL A 594 10.57 25.16 -2.17
N PRO A 595 10.93 24.16 -1.34
CA PRO A 595 9.95 23.25 -0.76
C PRO A 595 8.85 24.02 -0.01
N ALA A 596 7.62 23.50 0.01
CA ALA A 596 6.46 24.10 0.69
C ALA A 596 6.52 23.97 2.23
N LYS A 597 7.65 24.35 2.82
CA LYS A 597 7.90 24.44 4.26
C LYS A 597 8.09 25.91 4.64
N LYS A 598 7.67 26.26 5.86
CA LYS A 598 7.61 27.66 6.34
C LYS A 598 8.96 28.38 6.24
N ASP A 599 10.02 27.77 6.76
CA ASP A 599 11.35 28.40 6.83
C ASP A 599 11.97 28.58 5.43
N ASP A 600 11.70 27.67 4.50
CA ASP A 600 12.19 27.73 3.12
C ASP A 600 11.47 28.83 2.31
N PHE A 601 10.17 29.03 2.56
CA PHE A 601 9.39 30.13 1.97
C PHE A 601 9.82 31.51 2.49
N GLU A 602 10.08 31.64 3.79
CA GLU A 602 10.60 32.90 4.38
C GLU A 602 11.96 33.27 3.78
N ASN A 603 12.84 32.28 3.55
CA ASN A 603 14.12 32.48 2.88
C ASN A 603 13.95 32.90 1.40
N ALA A 604 13.00 32.31 0.67
CA ALA A 604 12.68 32.71 -0.71
C ALA A 604 12.16 34.15 -0.79
N MET A 605 11.26 34.54 0.11
CA MET A 605 10.75 35.91 0.21
C MET A 605 11.87 36.89 0.57
N HIS A 606 12.74 36.55 1.53
CA HIS A 606 13.86 37.40 1.90
C HIS A 606 14.82 37.64 0.72
N LYS A 607 15.08 36.60 -0.09
CA LYS A 607 15.90 36.72 -1.30
C LYS A 607 15.28 37.68 -2.33
N VAL A 608 13.96 37.58 -2.56
CA VAL A 608 13.22 38.45 -3.47
C VAL A 608 13.16 39.91 -2.96
N THR A 609 12.89 40.11 -1.67
CA THR A 609 12.88 41.46 -1.08
C THR A 609 14.28 42.10 -1.10
N LYS A 610 15.34 41.32 -0.91
CA LYS A 610 16.72 41.81 -1.06
C LYS A 610 17.04 42.21 -2.50
N ALA A 611 16.51 41.48 -3.49
CA ALA A 611 16.64 41.87 -4.89
C ALA A 611 15.95 43.21 -5.17
N ILE A 612 14.76 43.46 -4.61
CA ILE A 612 14.06 44.76 -4.70
C ILE A 612 14.94 45.87 -4.11
N SER A 613 15.47 45.68 -2.89
CA SER A 613 16.34 46.67 -2.24
C SER A 613 17.60 46.98 -3.05
N ARG A 614 18.18 45.98 -3.74
CA ARG A 614 19.33 46.16 -4.62
C ARG A 614 18.97 46.95 -5.88
N ILE A 615 17.83 46.65 -6.49
CA ILE A 615 17.35 47.32 -7.72
C ILE A 615 17.01 48.78 -7.43
N LEU A 616 16.43 49.06 -6.28
CA LEU A 616 16.10 50.42 -5.82
C LEU A 616 17.30 51.17 -5.22
N GLY A 617 18.50 50.57 -5.17
CA GLY A 617 19.70 51.20 -4.64
C GLY A 617 19.65 51.48 -3.13
N LEU A 618 18.78 50.79 -2.38
CA LEU A 618 18.53 50.99 -0.95
C LEU A 618 19.49 50.19 -0.04
N GLU A 619 20.39 49.37 -0.60
CA GLU A 619 21.44 48.71 0.19
C GLU A 619 22.49 49.75 0.64
N LYS A 620 22.42 50.17 1.92
CA LYS A 620 23.53 50.91 2.57
C LYS A 620 24.81 50.07 2.47
N LYS A 621 25.91 50.71 2.04
CA LYS A 621 27.28 50.16 2.10
C LYS A 621 27.66 49.72 3.51
#